data_AF-A0A1A9UZ22-F1
#
_entry.id   AF-A0A1A9UZ22-F1
#
_cell.length_a   1.000
_cell.length_b   1.000
_cell.length_c   1.000
_cell.angle_alpha   90.00
_cell.angle_beta   90.00
_cell.angle_gamma   90.00
#
_symmetry.space_group_name_H-M   'P 1'
#
loop_
_entity.id
_entity.type
_entity.pdbx_description
1 polymer ?
#
loop_
_entity_poly.entity_id
_entity_poly.type
_entity_poly.pdbx_seq_one_letter_code
_entity_poly.pdbx_strand_id
1 'polypeptide(L)'
;MEFIPAEHQHRRLNPLNGKWILVCPHRMLRPWSGQQELSQSLDNIPEFDANNPLCPGVVRPNGAKNPDYKNTFVFTNDFPALLENVPEPPTSDDPLFQASSATGICRVMCFHAKSNLTLPLISIEEIELIVNEWINQFNDLSLKYSWVQIFENKGSAMGCSNSHPHCQIWACSFLPTEPFIKDAFLKKYFQKYQRPLLNDYITKELEKKERIVIENADWLVVVPYWAAWPFETMLLSRNNNKRLNDLTERQKKSLAHTIKQLTTKYDNLFECSFPYSMGFHGAPTGEMSKLDNMHWTLHASYYPPLLRSATVRKFMVGFELFGEIQRDLTAEQAAKRLKEVSGEVHYSKNIKRL
;
A
#
# COMPACT_ATOMS: atom_id res chain seq x y z
N MET A 1 -20.33 -34.36 7.79
CA MET A 1 -19.36 -33.70 6.90
C MET A 1 -18.77 -32.55 7.69
N GLU A 2 -17.46 -32.53 7.92
CA GLU A 2 -16.77 -31.50 8.72
C GLU A 2 -16.37 -30.32 7.82
N PHE A 3 -16.42 -29.09 8.35
CA PHE A 3 -16.04 -27.91 7.57
C PHE A 3 -14.52 -27.76 7.51
N ILE A 4 -13.95 -27.77 6.30
CA ILE A 4 -12.52 -27.56 6.05
C ILE A 4 -12.35 -26.21 5.33
N PRO A 5 -11.82 -25.15 5.99
CA PRO A 5 -11.68 -23.83 5.38
C PRO A 5 -10.84 -23.79 4.10
N ALA A 6 -9.90 -24.74 3.95
CA ALA A 6 -9.04 -24.87 2.79
C ALA A 6 -9.71 -25.55 1.59
N GLU A 7 -10.91 -26.13 1.76
CA GLU A 7 -11.61 -26.92 0.74
C GLU A 7 -13.06 -26.48 0.52
N HIS A 8 -13.67 -25.76 1.46
CA HIS A 8 -15.07 -25.37 1.37
C HIS A 8 -15.22 -23.85 1.21
N GLN A 9 -16.17 -23.43 0.36
CA GLN A 9 -16.47 -22.01 0.20
C GLN A 9 -17.02 -21.43 1.50
N HIS A 10 -16.58 -20.22 1.83
CA HIS A 10 -17.04 -19.51 3.02
C HIS A 10 -16.84 -18.00 2.83
N ARG A 11 -17.38 -17.20 3.74
CA ARG A 11 -17.21 -15.74 3.73
C ARG A 11 -16.45 -15.29 4.97
N ARG A 12 -15.59 -14.29 4.81
CA ARG A 12 -14.82 -13.67 5.90
C ARG A 12 -15.16 -12.19 5.98
N LEU A 13 -15.50 -11.69 7.16
CA LEU A 13 -15.82 -10.28 7.37
C LEU A 13 -14.54 -9.46 7.47
N ASN A 14 -14.47 -8.37 6.71
CA ASN A 14 -13.49 -7.30 6.92
C ASN A 14 -14.04 -6.31 7.97
N PRO A 15 -13.51 -6.30 9.20
CA PRO A 15 -14.04 -5.47 10.26
C PRO A 15 -13.67 -3.99 10.08
N LEU A 16 -12.80 -3.63 9.13
CA LEU A 16 -12.42 -2.26 8.83
C LEU A 16 -13.43 -1.53 7.94
N ASN A 17 -14.32 -2.26 7.25
CA ASN A 17 -15.32 -1.63 6.36
C ASN A 17 -16.67 -2.36 6.32
N GLY A 18 -16.82 -3.45 7.09
CA GLY A 18 -18.05 -4.23 7.16
C GLY A 18 -18.35 -5.06 5.92
N LYS A 19 -17.47 -5.10 4.92
CA LYS A 19 -17.63 -5.90 3.71
C LYS A 19 -17.22 -7.35 3.96
N TRP A 20 -17.90 -8.28 3.31
CA TRP A 20 -17.53 -9.69 3.30
C TRP A 20 -16.66 -10.01 2.11
N ILE A 21 -15.80 -11.01 2.26
CA ILE A 21 -14.95 -11.58 1.21
C ILE A 21 -15.34 -13.04 1.02
N LEU A 22 -15.75 -13.40 -0.20
CA LEU A 22 -16.04 -14.77 -0.59
C LEU A 22 -14.73 -15.52 -0.86
N VAL A 23 -14.49 -16.61 -0.13
CA VAL A 23 -13.31 -17.46 -0.26
C VAL A 23 -13.70 -18.75 -0.98
N CYS A 24 -13.03 -19.07 -2.08
CA CYS A 24 -13.30 -20.27 -2.89
C CYS A 24 -12.00 -21.00 -3.26
N PRO A 25 -11.41 -21.79 -2.34
CA PRO A 25 -10.06 -22.36 -2.48
C PRO A 25 -9.83 -23.19 -3.76
N HIS A 26 -10.84 -23.93 -4.19
CA HIS A 26 -10.83 -24.83 -5.34
C HIS A 26 -10.75 -24.11 -6.69
N ARG A 27 -11.00 -22.79 -6.75
CA ARG A 27 -10.90 -22.03 -8.01
C ARG A 27 -9.48 -21.95 -8.56
N MET A 28 -8.47 -22.17 -7.72
CA MET A 28 -7.08 -22.31 -8.17
C MET A 28 -6.85 -23.48 -9.13
N LEU A 29 -7.69 -24.53 -9.07
CA LEU A 29 -7.58 -25.71 -9.95
C LEU A 29 -8.12 -25.48 -11.36
N ARG A 30 -8.86 -24.39 -11.59
CA ARG A 30 -9.42 -24.10 -12.91
C ARG A 30 -8.30 -23.83 -13.93
N PRO A 31 -8.28 -24.48 -15.11
CA PRO A 31 -7.33 -24.14 -16.17
C PRO A 31 -7.42 -22.66 -16.54
N TRP A 32 -6.27 -21.99 -16.69
CA TRP A 32 -6.20 -20.60 -17.15
C TRP A 32 -5.71 -20.56 -18.59
N SER A 33 -6.52 -20.00 -19.48
CA SER A 33 -6.20 -19.75 -20.89
C SER A 33 -6.39 -18.28 -21.28
N GLY A 34 -6.44 -17.39 -20.29
CA GLY A 34 -6.62 -15.95 -20.49
C GLY A 34 -5.30 -15.21 -20.69
N GLN A 35 -5.34 -13.88 -20.53
CA GLN A 35 -4.19 -13.00 -20.72
C GLN A 35 -2.98 -13.43 -19.86
N GLN A 36 -1.80 -13.28 -20.45
CA GLN A 36 -0.51 -13.40 -19.77
C GLN A 36 0.14 -12.02 -19.71
N GLU A 37 0.50 -11.57 -18.51
CA GLU A 37 1.27 -10.35 -18.29
C GLU A 37 2.70 -10.53 -18.81
N LEU A 38 3.30 -9.43 -19.27
CA LEU A 38 4.74 -9.40 -19.52
C LEU A 38 5.46 -9.36 -18.17
N SER A 39 6.40 -10.31 -17.96
CA SER A 39 7.30 -10.22 -16.80
C SER A 39 8.11 -8.93 -16.90
N GLN A 40 8.00 -8.07 -15.90
CA GLN A 40 8.81 -6.85 -15.83
C GLN A 40 10.21 -7.19 -15.31
N SER A 41 11.17 -7.31 -16.22
CA SER A 41 12.59 -7.29 -15.85
C SER A 41 13.07 -5.85 -15.70
N LEU A 42 13.76 -5.57 -14.60
CA LEU A 42 14.45 -4.30 -14.39
C LEU A 42 15.67 -4.14 -15.31
N ASP A 43 16.19 -5.22 -15.90
CA ASP A 43 17.40 -5.21 -16.73
C ASP A 43 17.25 -4.34 -17.99
N ASN A 44 16.02 -4.11 -18.43
CA ASN A 44 15.71 -3.32 -19.62
C ASN A 44 15.47 -1.82 -19.31
N ILE A 45 15.49 -1.42 -18.04
CA ILE A 45 15.30 -0.02 -17.64
C ILE A 45 16.69 0.61 -17.51
N PRO A 46 17.01 1.68 -18.26
CA PRO A 46 18.29 2.36 -18.10
C PRO A 46 18.39 3.00 -16.73
N GLU A 47 19.60 3.09 -16.17
CA GLU A 47 19.84 3.78 -14.90
C GLU A 47 19.36 5.24 -14.95
N PHE A 48 19.61 5.90 -16.08
CA PHE A 48 19.20 7.27 -16.38
C PHE A 48 18.56 7.33 -17.77
N ASP A 49 17.47 8.07 -17.88
CA ASP A 49 16.81 8.38 -19.15
C ASP A 49 16.61 9.89 -19.25
N ALA A 50 17.24 10.51 -20.25
CA ALA A 50 17.17 11.95 -20.51
C ALA A 50 15.77 12.43 -20.91
N ASN A 51 14.88 11.51 -21.32
CA ASN A 51 13.50 11.80 -21.68
C ASN A 51 12.52 11.53 -20.53
N ASN A 52 12.98 10.94 -19.42
CA ASN A 52 12.12 10.65 -18.28
C ASN A 52 12.04 11.87 -17.35
N PRO A 53 10.86 12.51 -17.21
CA PRO A 53 10.70 13.74 -16.44
C PRO A 53 10.85 13.55 -14.93
N LEU A 54 11.04 12.33 -14.44
CA LEU A 54 11.37 12.07 -13.04
C LEU A 54 12.88 12.03 -12.79
N CYS A 55 13.72 11.83 -13.80
CA CYS A 55 15.18 11.74 -13.62
C CYS A 55 15.82 13.08 -13.19
N PRO A 56 16.96 13.03 -12.48
CA PRO A 56 17.72 14.23 -12.09
C PRO A 56 18.15 15.07 -13.30
N GLY A 57 18.07 16.39 -13.21
CA GLY A 57 18.50 17.29 -14.29
C GLY A 57 17.60 17.30 -15.54
N VAL A 58 16.58 16.45 -15.63
CA VAL A 58 15.62 16.44 -16.74
C VAL A 58 14.57 17.54 -16.57
N VAL A 59 14.13 18.12 -17.68
CA VAL A 59 13.07 19.14 -17.71
C VAL A 59 11.72 18.44 -17.70
N ARG A 60 10.86 18.84 -16.77
CA ARG A 60 9.50 18.33 -16.62
C ARG A 60 8.53 18.97 -17.62
N PRO A 61 7.31 18.41 -17.81
CA PRO A 61 6.33 18.95 -18.76
C PRO A 61 5.94 20.42 -18.54
N ASN A 62 6.05 20.94 -17.32
CA ASN A 62 5.81 22.36 -17.03
C ASN A 62 7.03 23.27 -17.29
N GLY A 63 8.13 22.73 -17.83
CA GLY A 63 9.36 23.47 -18.12
C GLY A 63 10.32 23.62 -16.92
N ALA A 64 9.94 23.15 -15.73
CA ALA A 64 10.84 23.15 -14.57
C ALA A 64 11.91 22.08 -14.72
N LYS A 65 13.17 22.41 -14.39
CA LYS A 65 14.28 21.44 -14.39
C LYS A 65 14.38 20.77 -13.03
N ASN A 66 14.44 19.44 -13.01
CA ASN A 66 14.73 18.71 -11.78
C ASN A 66 16.14 19.06 -11.29
N PRO A 67 16.34 19.21 -9.97
CA PRO A 67 17.68 19.32 -9.42
C PRO A 67 18.51 18.06 -9.73
N ASP A 68 19.82 18.16 -9.62
CA ASP A 68 20.70 16.97 -9.66
C ASP A 68 20.66 16.23 -8.31
N TYR A 69 19.46 15.75 -7.95
CA TYR A 69 19.23 15.05 -6.68
C TYR A 69 19.90 13.67 -6.69
N LYS A 70 20.33 13.21 -5.51
CA LYS A 70 21.00 11.90 -5.35
C LYS A 70 20.13 10.86 -4.63
N ASN A 71 19.24 11.31 -3.75
CA ASN A 71 18.38 10.46 -2.92
C ASN A 71 16.90 10.66 -3.31
N THR A 72 16.07 11.07 -2.35
CA THR A 72 14.68 11.43 -2.59
C THR A 72 14.57 12.81 -3.24
N PHE A 73 13.50 13.01 -4.02
CA PHE A 73 13.15 14.31 -4.57
C PHE A 73 11.64 14.47 -4.61
N VAL A 74 11.13 15.54 -4.02
CA VAL A 74 9.70 15.85 -3.95
C VAL A 74 9.40 17.11 -4.75
N PHE A 75 8.32 17.06 -5.53
CA PHE A 75 7.78 18.22 -6.22
C PHE A 75 6.25 18.14 -6.31
N THR A 76 5.61 19.30 -6.45
CA THR A 76 4.17 19.37 -6.74
C THR A 76 3.91 18.77 -8.12
N ASN A 77 2.95 17.85 -8.20
CA ASN A 77 2.60 17.19 -9.44
C ASN A 77 2.20 18.22 -10.51
N ASP A 78 2.78 18.12 -11.70
CA ASP A 78 2.52 19.06 -12.80
C ASP A 78 1.09 18.90 -13.37
N PHE A 79 0.45 17.76 -13.13
CA PHE A 79 -0.94 17.45 -13.48
C PHE A 79 -1.72 16.98 -12.23
N PRO A 80 -1.97 17.88 -11.26
CA PRO A 80 -2.53 17.49 -9.98
C PRO A 80 -4.02 17.15 -10.09
N ALA A 81 -4.46 16.10 -9.40
CA ALA A 81 -5.88 15.73 -9.31
C ALA A 81 -6.67 16.66 -8.37
N LEU A 82 -5.98 17.36 -7.47
CA LEU A 82 -6.54 18.32 -6.52
C LEU A 82 -5.76 19.63 -6.60
N LEU A 83 -6.51 20.74 -6.58
CA LEU A 83 -5.97 22.09 -6.54
C LEU A 83 -6.31 22.74 -5.20
N GLU A 84 -5.43 23.61 -4.72
CA GLU A 84 -5.62 24.26 -3.41
C GLU A 84 -6.77 25.26 -3.42
N ASN A 85 -6.96 25.94 -4.55
CA ASN A 85 -7.94 27.00 -4.72
C ASN A 85 -8.79 26.71 -5.96
N VAL A 86 -10.04 26.33 -5.74
CA VAL A 86 -11.07 26.21 -6.79
C VAL A 86 -12.38 26.82 -6.26
N PRO A 87 -13.30 27.26 -7.14
CA PRO A 87 -14.61 27.72 -6.70
C PRO A 87 -15.37 26.64 -5.93
N GLU A 88 -16.07 27.04 -4.88
CA GLU A 88 -16.99 26.16 -4.15
C GLU A 88 -18.15 25.74 -5.07
N PRO A 89 -18.55 24.45 -5.06
CA PRO A 89 -19.75 24.04 -5.77
C PRO A 89 -21.00 24.70 -5.15
N PRO A 90 -22.08 24.89 -5.92
CA PRO A 90 -23.32 25.44 -5.39
C PRO A 90 -23.88 24.50 -4.31
N THR A 91 -24.36 25.10 -3.22
CA THR A 91 -25.13 24.37 -2.19
C THR A 91 -26.41 23.82 -2.80
N SER A 92 -26.70 22.55 -2.54
CA SER A 92 -27.91 21.86 -3.00
C SER A 92 -28.53 21.10 -1.85
N ASP A 93 -29.81 21.35 -1.58
CA ASP A 93 -30.62 20.57 -0.63
C ASP A 93 -31.27 19.33 -1.31
N ASP A 94 -31.00 19.11 -2.60
CA ASP A 94 -31.52 17.96 -3.33
C ASP A 94 -30.88 16.67 -2.79
N PRO A 95 -31.66 15.66 -2.38
CA PRO A 95 -31.12 14.42 -1.81
C PRO A 95 -30.40 13.53 -2.84
N LEU A 96 -30.58 13.76 -4.14
CA LEU A 96 -30.00 12.97 -5.24
C LEU A 96 -28.83 13.68 -5.93
N PHE A 97 -28.85 15.02 -5.94
CA PHE A 97 -27.86 15.84 -6.66
C PHE A 97 -27.07 16.73 -5.69
N GLN A 98 -26.08 16.11 -5.03
CA GLN A 98 -25.19 16.79 -4.08
C GLN A 98 -23.77 16.88 -4.63
N ALA A 99 -23.15 18.04 -4.44
CA ALA A 99 -21.74 18.28 -4.70
C ALA A 99 -21.11 18.90 -3.45
N SER A 100 -19.85 18.56 -3.18
CA SER A 100 -19.08 19.08 -2.04
C SER A 100 -17.74 19.59 -2.53
N SER A 101 -17.18 20.57 -1.80
CA SER A 101 -15.82 21.07 -2.02
C SER A 101 -14.80 19.93 -2.03
N ALA A 102 -13.82 20.04 -2.93
CA ALA A 102 -12.70 19.12 -3.03
C ALA A 102 -11.43 19.91 -3.35
N THR A 103 -10.73 20.33 -2.31
CA THR A 103 -9.45 21.03 -2.41
C THR A 103 -8.32 20.20 -1.83
N GLY A 104 -7.10 20.47 -2.29
CA GLY A 104 -5.95 19.68 -1.88
C GLY A 104 -4.69 20.00 -2.66
N ILE A 105 -3.66 19.18 -2.44
CA ILE A 105 -2.41 19.22 -3.19
C ILE A 105 -1.93 17.80 -3.50
N CYS A 106 -1.39 17.62 -4.70
CA CYS A 106 -0.75 16.39 -5.13
C CYS A 106 0.75 16.61 -5.27
N ARG A 107 1.56 15.78 -4.61
CA ARG A 107 3.02 15.74 -4.76
C ARG A 107 3.45 14.39 -5.33
N VAL A 108 4.54 14.42 -6.09
CA VAL A 108 5.30 13.23 -6.52
C VAL A 108 6.60 13.20 -5.73
N MET A 109 6.98 12.02 -5.25
CA MET A 109 8.22 11.81 -4.51
C MET A 109 9.02 10.68 -5.15
N CYS A 110 10.10 11.01 -5.83
CA CYS A 110 11.08 10.04 -6.33
C CYS A 110 11.83 9.43 -5.14
N PHE A 111 12.05 8.11 -5.19
CA PHE A 111 12.74 7.37 -4.14
C PHE A 111 14.27 7.43 -4.27
N HIS A 112 14.77 7.46 -5.50
CA HIS A 112 16.18 7.37 -5.81
C HIS A 112 16.47 8.04 -7.16
N ALA A 113 17.72 8.47 -7.40
CA ALA A 113 18.13 9.09 -8.67
C ALA A 113 18.12 8.12 -9.87
N LYS A 114 18.24 6.82 -9.61
CA LYS A 114 18.36 5.75 -10.61
C LYS A 114 17.01 5.11 -10.89
N SER A 115 16.66 5.01 -12.17
CA SER A 115 15.36 4.47 -12.62
C SER A 115 15.29 2.94 -12.58
N ASN A 116 16.43 2.26 -12.57
CA ASN A 116 16.53 0.79 -12.60
C ASN A 116 16.60 0.15 -11.20
N LEU A 117 16.36 0.93 -10.14
CA LEU A 117 16.31 0.44 -8.76
C LEU A 117 14.89 0.49 -8.22
N THR A 118 14.58 -0.44 -7.32
CA THR A 118 13.31 -0.51 -6.60
C THR A 118 13.60 -0.74 -5.11
N LEU A 119 12.59 -0.58 -4.25
CA LEU A 119 12.71 -0.75 -2.80
C LEU A 119 13.51 -2.01 -2.34
N PRO A 120 13.30 -3.23 -2.90
CA PRO A 120 14.08 -4.39 -2.46
C PRO A 120 15.58 -4.33 -2.84
N LEU A 121 15.95 -3.53 -3.85
CA LEU A 121 17.30 -3.47 -4.40
C LEU A 121 18.18 -2.37 -3.79
N ILE A 122 17.59 -1.32 -3.23
CA ILE A 122 18.32 -0.25 -2.52
C ILE A 122 18.67 -0.66 -1.08
N SER A 123 19.66 -0.03 -0.47
CA SER A 123 20.09 -0.26 0.92
C SER A 123 19.01 0.09 1.95
N ILE A 124 19.18 -0.36 3.19
CA ILE A 124 18.24 -0.05 4.26
C ILE A 124 18.31 1.45 4.60
N GLU A 125 19.51 2.03 4.56
CA GLU A 125 19.78 3.44 4.78
C GLU A 125 19.06 4.31 3.74
N GLU A 126 19.05 3.91 2.48
CA GLU A 126 18.29 4.59 1.42
C GLU A 126 16.78 4.50 1.66
N ILE A 127 16.26 3.36 2.12
CA ILE A 127 14.84 3.24 2.50
C ILE A 127 14.52 4.09 3.73
N GLU A 128 15.45 4.23 4.68
CA GLU A 128 15.28 5.13 5.83
C GLU A 128 15.15 6.60 5.38
N LEU A 129 15.88 7.03 4.34
CA LEU A 129 15.69 8.36 3.74
C LEU A 129 14.28 8.52 3.14
N ILE A 130 13.75 7.49 2.49
CA ILE A 130 12.37 7.46 1.97
C ILE A 130 11.36 7.57 3.11
N VAL A 131 11.54 6.81 4.19
CA VAL A 131 10.66 6.85 5.37
C VAL A 131 10.68 8.24 6.02
N ASN A 132 11.87 8.84 6.17
CA ASN A 132 12.00 10.18 6.70
C ASN A 132 11.32 11.21 5.80
N GLU A 133 11.46 11.08 4.48
CA GLU A 133 10.79 12.00 3.55
C GLU A 133 9.26 11.85 3.59
N TRP A 134 8.72 10.63 3.69
CA TRP A 134 7.30 10.44 3.95
C TRP A 134 6.83 11.16 5.21
N ILE A 135 7.59 11.10 6.30
CA ILE A 135 7.26 11.77 7.55
C ILE A 135 7.38 13.29 7.43
N ASN A 136 8.39 13.81 6.71
CA ASN A 136 8.53 15.24 6.42
C ASN A 136 7.33 15.78 5.65
N GLN A 137 6.96 15.10 4.57
CA GLN A 137 5.79 15.45 3.74
C GLN A 137 4.49 15.32 4.52
N PHE A 138 4.36 14.28 5.35
CA PHE A 138 3.21 14.12 6.24
C PHE A 138 3.12 15.27 7.24
N ASN A 139 4.21 15.64 7.90
CA ASN A 139 4.23 16.73 8.87
C ASN A 139 3.80 18.05 8.23
N ASP A 140 4.40 18.42 7.09
CA ASP A 140 4.06 19.64 6.37
C ASP A 140 2.56 19.70 5.99
N LEU A 141 2.06 18.65 5.34
CA LEU A 141 0.69 18.62 4.82
C LEU A 141 -0.35 18.44 5.92
N SER A 142 -0.01 17.73 7.01
CA SER A 142 -0.93 17.44 8.12
C SER A 142 -1.39 18.67 8.89
N LEU A 143 -0.66 19.79 8.80
CA LEU A 143 -1.03 21.05 9.44
C LEU A 143 -2.27 21.66 8.80
N LYS A 144 -2.44 21.49 7.48
CA LYS A 144 -3.49 22.14 6.69
C LYS A 144 -4.62 21.20 6.29
N TYR A 145 -4.30 19.96 5.95
CA TYR A 145 -5.25 19.04 5.32
C TYR A 145 -5.80 18.00 6.29
N SER A 146 -7.07 17.64 6.14
CA SER A 146 -7.75 16.67 6.99
C SER A 146 -7.28 15.23 6.75
N TRP A 147 -6.75 14.95 5.56
CA TRP A 147 -6.19 13.65 5.20
C TRP A 147 -4.93 13.81 4.36
N VAL A 148 -3.90 13.02 4.66
CA VAL A 148 -2.67 12.94 3.86
C VAL A 148 -2.49 11.49 3.41
N GLN A 149 -2.74 11.22 2.13
CA GLN A 149 -2.62 9.89 1.54
C GLN A 149 -1.27 9.72 0.87
N ILE A 150 -0.37 8.97 1.52
CA ILE A 150 0.88 8.49 0.90
C ILE A 150 0.60 7.14 0.26
N PHE A 151 0.92 6.99 -1.02
CA PHE A 151 0.72 5.74 -1.76
C PHE A 151 1.71 5.57 -2.91
N GLU A 152 2.06 4.32 -3.23
CA GLU A 152 2.89 3.93 -4.37
C GLU A 152 2.07 3.01 -5.29
N ASN A 153 2.20 3.22 -6.61
CA ASN A 153 1.76 2.27 -7.63
C ASN A 153 3.02 1.74 -8.35
N LYS A 154 3.36 0.47 -8.11
CA LYS A 154 4.52 -0.20 -8.71
C LYS A 154 4.07 -1.12 -9.85
N GLY A 155 4.71 -0.94 -11.01
CA GLY A 155 4.53 -1.79 -12.19
C GLY A 155 3.30 -1.45 -13.04
N SER A 156 3.36 -1.80 -14.33
CA SER A 156 2.33 -1.44 -15.31
C SER A 156 0.99 -2.11 -15.04
N ALA A 157 1.01 -3.30 -14.43
CA ALA A 157 -0.19 -4.04 -14.02
C ALA A 157 -1.05 -3.27 -12.99
N MET A 158 -0.48 -2.25 -12.33
CA MET A 158 -1.16 -1.35 -11.38
C MET A 158 -1.35 0.07 -11.94
N GLY A 159 -1.21 0.24 -13.26
CA GLY A 159 -1.44 1.52 -13.92
C GLY A 159 -0.30 2.54 -13.78
N CYS A 160 0.88 2.11 -13.32
CA CYS A 160 2.06 2.98 -13.29
C CYS A 160 2.61 3.17 -14.72
N SER A 161 2.59 4.41 -15.21
CA SER A 161 3.03 4.78 -16.56
C SER A 161 4.49 5.21 -16.65
N ASN A 162 5.16 5.49 -15.52
CA ASN A 162 6.57 5.87 -15.46
C ASN A 162 7.35 4.86 -14.60
N SER A 163 8.41 4.29 -15.16
CA SER A 163 9.20 3.23 -14.51
C SER A 163 10.15 3.73 -13.42
N HIS A 164 10.38 5.04 -13.29
CA HIS A 164 11.24 5.59 -12.26
C HIS A 164 10.63 5.33 -10.86
N PRO A 165 11.41 4.91 -9.85
CA PRO A 165 10.86 4.54 -8.54
C PRO A 165 10.34 5.77 -7.80
N HIS A 166 9.04 5.83 -7.54
CA HIS A 166 8.39 6.96 -6.89
C HIS A 166 7.11 6.56 -6.17
N CYS A 167 6.67 7.41 -5.24
CA CYS A 167 5.32 7.41 -4.72
C CYS A 167 4.61 8.73 -5.02
N GLN A 168 3.35 8.81 -4.64
CA GLN A 168 2.54 10.01 -4.66
C GLN A 168 2.01 10.32 -3.27
N ILE A 169 1.74 11.60 -3.04
CA ILE A 169 1.19 12.11 -1.79
C ILE A 169 0.06 13.05 -2.15
N TRP A 170 -1.17 12.64 -1.86
CA TRP A 170 -2.36 13.47 -2.09
C TRP A 170 -2.91 13.89 -0.75
N ALA A 171 -2.93 15.19 -0.48
CA ALA A 171 -3.52 15.74 0.72
C ALA A 171 -4.85 16.41 0.39
N CYS A 172 -5.89 16.09 1.17
CA CYS A 172 -7.28 16.46 0.92
C CYS A 172 -7.84 17.28 2.08
N SER A 173 -8.64 18.30 1.78
CA SER A 173 -9.42 19.07 2.78
C SER A 173 -10.61 18.29 3.37
N PHE A 174 -10.90 17.12 2.82
CA PHE A 174 -11.96 16.20 3.22
C PHE A 174 -11.37 14.82 3.55
N LEU A 175 -12.17 13.96 4.19
CA LEU A 175 -11.80 12.57 4.42
C LEU A 175 -12.26 11.72 3.23
N PRO A 176 -11.36 11.07 2.46
CA PRO A 176 -11.75 10.24 1.33
C PRO A 176 -12.60 9.02 1.76
N THR A 177 -13.26 8.38 0.80
CA THR A 177 -14.23 7.29 1.05
C THR A 177 -13.69 6.15 1.92
N GLU A 178 -12.53 5.59 1.57
CA GLU A 178 -11.95 4.46 2.29
C GLU A 178 -11.59 4.79 3.76
N PRO A 179 -10.86 5.88 4.06
CA PRO A 179 -10.62 6.27 5.44
C PRO A 179 -11.87 6.75 6.18
N PHE A 180 -12.86 7.35 5.50
CA PHE A 180 -14.15 7.71 6.11
C PHE A 180 -14.91 6.49 6.63
N ILE A 181 -15.05 5.45 5.78
CA ILE A 181 -15.67 4.20 6.18
C ILE A 181 -14.88 3.55 7.31
N LYS A 182 -13.55 3.51 7.18
CA LYS A 182 -12.68 2.89 8.19
C LYS A 182 -12.75 3.58 9.55
N ASP A 183 -12.76 4.91 9.58
CA ASP A 183 -12.91 5.69 10.81
C ASP A 183 -14.16 5.27 11.58
N ALA A 184 -15.31 5.20 10.89
CA ALA A 184 -16.59 4.82 11.49
C ALA A 184 -16.55 3.41 12.11
N PHE A 185 -15.98 2.43 11.42
CA PHE A 185 -15.89 1.04 11.92
C PHE A 185 -14.89 0.90 13.08
N LEU A 186 -13.72 1.55 12.98
CA LEU A 186 -12.74 1.57 14.06
C LEU A 186 -13.31 2.25 15.31
N LYS A 187 -13.98 3.39 15.15
CA LYS A 187 -14.63 4.13 16.24
C LYS A 187 -15.73 3.31 16.90
N LYS A 188 -16.59 2.66 16.11
CA LYS A 188 -17.64 1.76 16.63
C LYS A 188 -17.07 0.61 17.46
N TYR A 189 -15.97 0.00 17.01
CA TYR A 189 -15.28 -1.03 17.77
C TYR A 189 -14.72 -0.47 19.09
N PHE A 190 -14.03 0.66 19.01
CA PHE A 190 -13.41 1.30 20.17
C PHE A 190 -14.46 1.69 21.23
N GLN A 191 -15.59 2.27 20.84
CA GLN A 191 -16.68 2.60 21.76
C GLN A 191 -17.21 1.37 22.53
N LYS A 192 -17.22 0.20 21.89
CA LYS A 192 -17.68 -1.05 22.51
C LYS A 192 -16.64 -1.73 23.39
N TYR A 193 -15.38 -1.77 22.94
CA TYR A 193 -14.33 -2.58 23.56
C TYR A 193 -13.28 -1.76 24.32
N GLN A 194 -13.31 -0.44 24.20
CA GLN A 194 -12.39 0.53 24.81
C GLN A 194 -10.91 0.25 24.48
N ARG A 195 -10.67 -0.39 23.33
CA ARG A 195 -9.35 -0.71 22.77
C ARG A 195 -9.38 -0.60 21.24
N PRO A 196 -8.28 -0.21 20.58
CA PRO A 196 -8.23 -0.12 19.12
C PRO A 196 -8.40 -1.50 18.49
N LEU A 197 -9.22 -1.58 17.43
CA LEU A 197 -9.52 -2.84 16.73
C LEU A 197 -8.25 -3.55 16.25
N LEU A 198 -7.34 -2.80 15.63
CA LEU A 198 -6.13 -3.37 15.05
C LEU A 198 -5.14 -3.85 16.11
N ASN A 199 -5.17 -3.30 17.33
CA ASN A 199 -4.36 -3.81 18.44
C ASN A 199 -4.85 -5.18 18.90
N ASP A 200 -6.16 -5.33 19.12
CA ASP A 200 -6.75 -6.62 19.46
C ASP A 200 -6.55 -7.63 18.31
N TYR A 201 -6.54 -7.18 17.05
CA TYR A 201 -6.22 -8.01 15.89
C TYR A 201 -4.75 -8.47 15.86
N ILE A 202 -3.79 -7.57 16.14
CA ILE A 202 -2.36 -7.90 16.26
C ILE A 202 -2.16 -9.00 17.30
N THR A 203 -2.74 -8.84 18.50
CA THR A 203 -2.64 -9.86 19.56
C THR A 203 -3.13 -11.22 19.09
N LYS A 204 -4.29 -11.26 18.41
CA LYS A 204 -4.85 -12.53 17.89
C LYS A 204 -3.99 -13.16 16.80
N GLU A 205 -3.37 -12.36 15.93
CA GLU A 205 -2.47 -12.89 14.90
C GLU A 205 -1.17 -13.42 15.53
N LEU A 206 -0.64 -12.77 16.56
CA LEU A 206 0.52 -13.25 17.33
C LEU A 206 0.24 -14.55 18.09
N GLU A 207 -0.99 -14.75 18.57
CA GLU A 207 -1.43 -16.01 19.18
C GLU A 207 -1.55 -17.13 18.14
N LYS A 208 -2.19 -16.85 16.98
CA LYS A 208 -2.48 -17.87 15.95
C LYS A 208 -1.29 -18.20 15.06
N LYS A 209 -0.45 -17.22 14.72
CA LYS A 209 0.78 -17.33 13.91
C LYS A 209 0.63 -17.83 12.46
N GLU A 210 -0.54 -18.27 12.04
CA GLU A 210 -0.82 -18.84 10.71
C GLU A 210 -0.63 -17.86 9.54
N ARG A 211 -0.89 -16.57 9.76
CA ARG A 211 -0.92 -15.54 8.71
C ARG A 211 0.24 -14.55 8.78
N ILE A 212 1.19 -14.76 9.69
CA ILE A 212 2.35 -13.90 9.88
C ILE A 212 3.37 -14.14 8.75
N VAL A 213 3.77 -13.06 8.09
CA VAL A 213 4.79 -13.03 7.04
C VAL A 213 6.12 -12.51 7.59
N ILE A 214 6.09 -11.40 8.34
CA ILE A 214 7.24 -10.80 9.03
C ILE A 214 6.79 -10.38 10.43
N GLU A 215 7.65 -10.59 11.42
CA GLU A 215 7.44 -10.13 12.79
C GLU A 215 8.75 -9.59 13.37
N ASN A 216 8.69 -8.38 13.94
CA ASN A 216 9.74 -7.84 14.80
C ASN A 216 9.12 -7.02 15.94
N ALA A 217 9.94 -6.42 16.81
CA ALA A 217 9.47 -5.70 18.00
C ALA A 217 8.56 -4.50 17.68
N ASP A 218 8.71 -3.87 16.52
CA ASP A 218 7.99 -2.65 16.14
C ASP A 218 6.85 -2.88 15.16
N TRP A 219 6.99 -3.90 14.30
CA TRP A 219 6.12 -4.13 13.16
C TRP A 219 5.67 -5.59 13.05
N LEU A 220 4.43 -5.77 12.61
CA LEU A 220 3.87 -7.06 12.23
C LEU A 220 3.34 -6.98 10.80
N VAL A 221 3.78 -7.89 9.93
CA VAL A 221 3.23 -8.03 8.58
C VAL A 221 2.45 -9.34 8.51
N VAL A 222 1.17 -9.24 8.17
CA VAL A 222 0.29 -10.40 7.98
C VAL A 222 -0.35 -10.37 6.60
N VAL A 223 -0.76 -11.54 6.11
CA VAL A 223 -1.86 -11.59 5.14
C VAL A 223 -3.16 -11.48 5.95
N PRO A 224 -3.91 -10.37 5.87
CA PRO A 224 -5.04 -10.17 6.78
C PRO A 224 -6.08 -11.27 6.59
N TYR A 225 -6.78 -11.64 7.67
CA TYR A 225 -7.80 -12.70 7.65
C TYR A 225 -8.85 -12.46 6.54
N TRP A 226 -9.14 -11.18 6.28
CA TRP A 226 -10.08 -10.66 5.28
C TRP A 226 -9.40 -10.13 4.01
N ALA A 227 -8.18 -10.57 3.70
CA ALA A 227 -7.47 -10.16 2.49
C ALA A 227 -8.35 -10.31 1.24
N ALA A 228 -8.37 -9.30 0.37
CA ALA A 228 -9.07 -9.32 -0.92
C ALA A 228 -8.13 -9.79 -2.04
N TRP A 229 -6.92 -9.23 -2.08
CA TRP A 229 -5.92 -9.57 -3.09
C TRP A 229 -5.20 -10.89 -2.76
N PRO A 230 -4.65 -11.61 -3.76
CA PRO A 230 -4.08 -12.95 -3.56
C PRO A 230 -3.03 -13.00 -2.45
N PHE A 231 -2.03 -12.14 -2.56
CA PHE A 231 -0.93 -11.98 -1.61
C PHE A 231 -1.00 -10.62 -0.90
N GLU A 232 -2.22 -10.12 -0.65
CA GLU A 232 -2.41 -8.90 0.14
C GLU A 232 -1.66 -8.99 1.47
N THR A 233 -0.97 -7.92 1.86
CA THR A 233 -0.41 -7.83 3.20
C THR A 233 -0.82 -6.54 3.89
N MET A 234 -0.95 -6.61 5.21
CA MET A 234 -1.10 -5.46 6.08
C MET A 234 0.12 -5.38 6.99
N LEU A 235 0.84 -4.26 6.92
CA LEU A 235 1.96 -3.91 7.80
C LEU A 235 1.40 -3.05 8.94
N LEU A 236 1.53 -3.52 10.17
CA LEU A 236 0.88 -2.98 11.37
C LEU A 236 1.92 -2.47 12.36
N SER A 237 1.73 -1.25 12.88
CA SER A 237 2.49 -0.81 14.05
C SER A 237 2.06 -1.56 15.31
N ARG A 238 3.02 -2.07 16.08
CA ARG A 238 2.77 -2.78 17.35
C ARG A 238 2.74 -1.87 18.58
N ASN A 239 3.06 -0.58 18.43
CA ASN A 239 3.34 0.33 19.56
C ASN A 239 2.32 1.48 19.69
N ASN A 240 1.06 1.25 19.30
CA ASN A 240 -0.01 2.24 19.40
C ASN A 240 0.24 3.55 18.64
N ASN A 241 1.14 3.56 17.65
CA ASN A 241 1.29 4.72 16.77
C ASN A 241 -0.03 4.91 16.02
N LYS A 242 -0.57 6.13 16.02
CA LYS A 242 -1.79 6.49 15.29
C LYS A 242 -1.46 7.04 13.91
N ARG A 243 -0.29 7.67 13.76
CA ARG A 243 0.17 8.36 12.55
C ARG A 243 1.64 8.07 12.26
N LEU A 244 2.07 8.36 11.04
CA LEU A 244 3.47 8.19 10.61
C LEU A 244 4.44 9.05 11.43
N ASN A 245 4.03 10.25 11.83
CA ASN A 245 4.87 11.15 12.62
C ASN A 245 4.91 10.81 14.12
N ASP A 246 4.20 9.77 14.57
CA ASP A 246 4.34 9.24 15.94
C ASP A 246 5.55 8.29 16.06
N LEU A 247 6.21 7.94 14.95
CA LEU A 247 7.29 6.95 14.92
C LEU A 247 8.59 7.52 15.51
N THR A 248 9.19 6.76 16.43
CA THR A 248 10.54 7.00 16.95
C THR A 248 11.60 6.66 15.91
N GLU A 249 12.83 7.20 16.05
CA GLU A 249 13.96 6.86 15.16
C GLU A 249 14.21 5.36 15.05
N ARG A 250 14.09 4.61 16.15
CA ARG A 250 14.18 3.15 16.15
C ARG A 250 13.12 2.52 15.26
N GLN A 251 11.86 2.96 15.40
CA GLN A 251 10.74 2.43 14.64
C GLN A 251 10.85 2.75 13.15
N LYS A 252 11.38 3.93 12.78
CA LYS A 252 11.66 4.31 11.39
C LYS A 252 12.69 3.38 10.74
N LYS A 253 13.80 3.11 11.43
CA LYS A 253 14.83 2.14 10.98
C LYS A 253 14.26 0.73 10.82
N SER A 254 13.51 0.29 11.83
CA SER A 254 12.83 -1.02 11.79
C SER A 254 11.78 -1.09 10.68
N LEU A 255 11.11 0.02 10.35
CA LEU A 255 10.18 0.10 9.22
C LEU A 255 10.92 -0.07 7.88
N ALA A 256 12.04 0.63 7.70
CA ALA A 256 12.86 0.50 6.49
C ALA A 256 13.32 -0.95 6.27
N HIS A 257 13.77 -1.62 7.33
CA HIS A 257 14.12 -3.04 7.30
C HIS A 257 12.92 -3.92 6.93
N THR A 258 11.76 -3.67 7.55
CA THR A 258 10.53 -4.44 7.31
C THR A 258 10.03 -4.28 5.87
N ILE A 259 10.07 -3.06 5.32
CA ILE A 259 9.72 -2.78 3.92
C ILE A 259 10.65 -3.54 3.00
N LYS A 260 11.98 -3.46 3.21
CA LYS A 260 12.96 -4.19 2.41
C LYS A 260 12.69 -5.68 2.39
N GLN A 261 12.46 -6.27 3.57
CA GLN A 261 12.15 -7.70 3.69
C GLN A 261 10.86 -8.07 2.96
N LEU A 262 9.81 -7.26 3.13
CA LEU A 262 8.50 -7.52 2.51
C LEU A 262 8.59 -7.44 0.98
N THR A 263 9.18 -6.37 0.44
CA THR A 263 9.31 -6.20 -1.01
C THR A 263 10.27 -7.22 -1.61
N THR A 264 11.26 -7.69 -0.86
CA THR A 264 12.15 -8.79 -1.29
C THR A 264 11.39 -10.11 -1.35
N LYS A 265 10.57 -10.42 -0.35
CA LYS A 265 9.69 -11.60 -0.37
C LYS A 265 8.71 -11.56 -1.55
N TYR A 266 8.15 -10.39 -1.84
CA TYR A 266 7.27 -10.22 -2.99
C TYR A 266 7.98 -10.52 -4.32
N ASP A 267 9.13 -9.91 -4.56
CA ASP A 267 9.88 -10.12 -5.79
C ASP A 267 10.37 -11.58 -5.92
N ASN A 268 10.76 -12.21 -4.80
CA ASN A 268 11.17 -13.61 -4.76
C ASN A 268 10.02 -14.61 -4.95
N LEU A 269 8.77 -14.23 -4.72
CA LEU A 269 7.63 -15.14 -4.81
C LEU A 269 7.45 -15.74 -6.21
N PHE A 270 7.76 -14.93 -7.24
CA PHE A 270 7.70 -15.32 -8.65
C PHE A 270 8.96 -14.93 -9.44
N GLU A 271 10.05 -14.60 -8.74
CA GLU A 271 11.34 -14.18 -9.33
C GLU A 271 11.19 -13.08 -10.39
N CYS A 272 10.43 -12.03 -10.06
CA CYS A 272 10.14 -10.90 -10.93
C CYS A 272 9.97 -9.61 -10.13
N SER A 273 10.02 -8.44 -10.79
CA SER A 273 9.62 -7.19 -10.14
C SER A 273 8.11 -7.23 -9.85
N PHE A 274 7.75 -7.46 -8.59
CA PHE A 274 6.38 -7.76 -8.19
C PHE A 274 5.56 -6.47 -8.13
N PRO A 275 4.47 -6.35 -8.91
CA PRO A 275 3.64 -5.14 -8.94
C PRO A 275 2.71 -5.09 -7.72
N TYR A 276 2.41 -3.88 -7.26
CA TYR A 276 1.43 -3.63 -6.20
C TYR A 276 1.01 -2.17 -6.17
N SER A 277 -0.15 -1.91 -5.57
CA SER A 277 -0.45 -0.60 -4.99
C SER A 277 -0.29 -0.71 -3.49
N MET A 278 0.35 0.26 -2.86
CA MET A 278 0.44 0.32 -1.41
C MET A 278 0.12 1.71 -0.90
N GLY A 279 -0.28 1.83 0.36
CA GLY A 279 -0.47 3.12 1.00
C GLY A 279 -0.58 3.03 2.50
N PHE A 280 -0.29 4.14 3.17
CA PHE A 280 -0.40 4.28 4.61
C PHE A 280 -1.78 4.81 5.01
N HIS A 281 -2.28 4.30 6.14
CA HIS A 281 -3.48 4.77 6.80
C HIS A 281 -3.19 5.00 8.28
N GLY A 282 -3.48 6.21 8.75
CA GLY A 282 -3.38 6.62 10.15
C GLY A 282 -4.52 7.56 10.51
N ALA A 283 -4.54 8.05 11.75
CA ALA A 283 -5.55 8.98 12.21
C ALA A 283 -5.59 10.28 11.38
N PRO A 284 -6.79 10.83 11.09
CA PRO A 284 -6.98 12.10 10.39
C PRO A 284 -6.16 13.26 10.97
N THR A 285 -5.90 14.26 10.14
CA THR A 285 -5.02 15.41 10.43
C THR A 285 -5.79 16.74 10.34
N GLY A 286 -5.10 17.88 10.27
CA GLY A 286 -5.71 19.20 10.18
C GLY A 286 -6.67 19.46 11.35
N GLU A 287 -7.81 20.09 11.06
CA GLU A 287 -8.85 20.34 12.07
C GLU A 287 -9.41 19.05 12.71
N MET A 288 -9.41 17.93 11.96
CA MET A 288 -9.87 16.64 12.49
C MET A 288 -8.90 16.03 13.51
N SER A 289 -7.65 16.52 13.59
CA SER A 289 -6.69 16.06 14.59
C SER A 289 -7.08 16.43 16.03
N LYS A 290 -7.93 17.47 16.19
CA LYS A 290 -8.46 17.94 17.49
C LYS A 290 -9.50 16.99 18.10
N LEU A 291 -10.06 16.09 17.29
CA LEU A 291 -11.00 15.06 17.75
C LEU A 291 -10.27 13.91 18.43
N ASP A 292 -10.99 13.13 19.24
CA ASP A 292 -10.47 11.87 19.76
C ASP A 292 -10.23 10.89 18.61
N ASN A 293 -8.99 10.42 18.52
CA ASN A 293 -8.47 9.52 17.50
C ASN A 293 -7.86 8.25 18.12
N MET A 294 -8.20 7.93 19.39
CA MET A 294 -7.67 6.75 20.09
C MET A 294 -8.03 5.42 19.42
N HIS A 295 -9.05 5.38 18.56
CA HIS A 295 -9.45 4.18 17.81
C HIS A 295 -8.54 3.81 16.64
N TRP A 296 -7.60 4.68 16.26
CA TRP A 296 -6.70 4.45 15.13
C TRP A 296 -5.42 3.70 15.54
N THR A 297 -4.95 2.85 14.62
CA THR A 297 -3.61 2.26 14.64
C THR A 297 -3.01 2.43 13.25
N LEU A 298 -1.80 2.98 13.18
CA LEU A 298 -1.04 3.16 11.94
C LEU A 298 -0.80 1.80 11.27
N HIS A 299 -1.13 1.72 10.00
CA HIS A 299 -0.86 0.57 9.16
C HIS A 299 -0.62 0.97 7.70
N ALA A 300 0.05 0.09 6.95
CA ALA A 300 0.07 0.12 5.50
C ALA A 300 -0.62 -1.11 4.93
N SER A 301 -1.23 -0.96 3.76
CA SER A 301 -1.82 -2.07 3.01
C SER A 301 -1.09 -2.20 1.66
N TYR A 302 -0.82 -3.43 1.24
CA TYR A 302 -0.24 -3.77 -0.06
C TYR A 302 -1.23 -4.62 -0.83
N TYR A 303 -1.55 -4.21 -2.06
CA TYR A 303 -2.53 -4.82 -2.94
C TYR A 303 -1.86 -5.31 -4.23
N PRO A 304 -1.21 -6.49 -4.21
CA PRO A 304 -0.59 -7.04 -5.39
C PRO A 304 -1.58 -7.84 -6.26
N PRO A 305 -1.51 -7.70 -7.60
CA PRO A 305 -2.45 -8.35 -8.49
C PRO A 305 -2.03 -9.79 -8.85
N LEU A 306 -0.75 -10.15 -8.79
CA LEU A 306 -0.27 -11.46 -9.23
C LEU A 306 -0.85 -12.60 -8.38
N LEU A 307 -1.20 -13.73 -9.03
CA LEU A 307 -1.91 -14.84 -8.41
C LEU A 307 -1.17 -16.17 -8.56
N ARG A 308 -0.88 -16.60 -9.80
CA ARG A 308 -0.30 -17.94 -10.06
C ARG A 308 1.18 -17.91 -10.41
N SER A 309 1.61 -16.89 -11.12
CA SER A 309 2.98 -16.71 -11.63
C SER A 309 3.24 -15.22 -11.90
N ALA A 310 4.45 -14.89 -12.37
CA ALA A 310 4.81 -13.57 -12.88
C ALA A 310 3.90 -13.07 -14.03
N THR A 311 3.21 -13.98 -14.71
CA THR A 311 2.40 -13.68 -15.91
C THR A 311 0.90 -13.84 -15.67
N VAL A 312 0.45 -14.35 -14.52
CA VAL A 312 -0.97 -14.62 -14.27
C VAL A 312 -1.45 -13.88 -13.03
N ARG A 313 -2.30 -12.87 -13.26
CA ARG A 313 -2.87 -12.00 -12.24
C ARG A 313 -4.34 -12.29 -11.94
N LYS A 314 -4.79 -11.81 -10.78
CA LYS A 314 -6.20 -11.69 -10.40
C LYS A 314 -6.82 -10.50 -11.13
N PHE A 315 -8.04 -10.72 -11.60
CA PHE A 315 -8.92 -9.67 -12.13
C PHE A 315 -10.09 -9.51 -11.17
N MET A 316 -10.29 -8.32 -10.61
CA MET A 316 -11.50 -7.97 -9.84
C MET A 316 -12.51 -7.35 -10.81
N VAL A 317 -13.33 -8.20 -11.41
CA VAL A 317 -14.29 -7.85 -12.47
C VAL A 317 -15.62 -8.56 -12.22
N GLY A 318 -16.64 -8.37 -13.05
CA GLY A 318 -17.86 -9.20 -13.00
C GLY A 318 -18.49 -9.30 -11.60
N PHE A 319 -18.43 -10.50 -10.98
CA PHE A 319 -19.00 -10.73 -9.65
C PHE A 319 -18.34 -9.86 -8.56
N GLU A 320 -17.05 -9.57 -8.65
CA GLU A 320 -16.34 -8.71 -7.71
C GLU A 320 -16.76 -7.23 -7.82
N LEU A 321 -17.28 -6.79 -8.97
CA LEU A 321 -17.78 -5.42 -9.16
C LEU A 321 -19.27 -5.27 -8.80
N PHE A 322 -20.08 -6.29 -9.06
CA PHE A 322 -21.54 -6.21 -8.93
C PHE A 322 -22.13 -7.04 -7.79
N GLY A 323 -21.33 -7.88 -7.14
CA GLY A 323 -21.76 -8.79 -6.07
C GLY A 323 -20.90 -8.65 -4.82
N GLU A 324 -19.81 -9.40 -4.74
CA GLU A 324 -18.92 -9.44 -3.57
C GLU A 324 -17.49 -9.76 -4.02
N ILE A 325 -16.50 -9.18 -3.32
CA ILE A 325 -15.09 -9.50 -3.57
C ILE A 325 -14.87 -11.00 -3.33
N GLN A 326 -14.23 -11.65 -4.30
CA GLN A 326 -13.95 -13.07 -4.26
C GLN A 326 -12.44 -13.35 -4.37
N ARG A 327 -11.93 -14.30 -3.58
CA ARG A 327 -10.55 -14.77 -3.63
C ARG A 327 -10.42 -16.28 -3.82
N ASP A 328 -9.43 -16.69 -4.61
CA ASP A 328 -9.22 -18.08 -5.03
C ASP A 328 -8.29 -18.87 -4.08
N LEU A 329 -7.39 -18.19 -3.38
CA LEU A 329 -6.39 -18.77 -2.46
C LEU A 329 -6.73 -18.37 -1.02
N THR A 330 -6.57 -19.21 0.00
CA THR A 330 -6.82 -18.74 1.39
C THR A 330 -5.73 -17.76 1.86
N ALA A 331 -6.04 -16.94 2.86
CA ALA A 331 -5.06 -16.03 3.46
C ALA A 331 -3.90 -16.81 4.11
N GLU A 332 -4.20 -17.95 4.71
CA GLU A 332 -3.22 -18.83 5.36
C GLU A 332 -2.26 -19.44 4.32
N GLN A 333 -2.77 -19.90 3.18
CA GLN A 333 -1.94 -20.43 2.09
C GLN A 333 -1.05 -19.33 1.48
N ALA A 334 -1.58 -18.12 1.30
CA ALA A 334 -0.82 -16.98 0.80
C ALA A 334 0.33 -16.61 1.76
N ALA A 335 0.04 -16.53 3.07
CA ALA A 335 1.04 -16.24 4.09
C ALA A 335 2.14 -17.30 4.14
N LYS A 336 1.76 -18.59 4.08
CA LYS A 336 2.72 -19.70 4.03
C LYS A 336 3.72 -19.53 2.87
N ARG A 337 3.24 -19.26 1.67
CA ARG A 337 4.09 -19.07 0.48
C ARG A 337 5.03 -17.87 0.61
N LEU A 338 4.54 -16.74 1.12
CA LEU A 338 5.38 -15.56 1.37
C LEU A 338 6.43 -15.80 2.47
N LYS A 339 6.11 -16.65 3.45
CA LYS A 339 7.04 -17.01 4.52
C LYS A 339 8.18 -17.90 4.02
N GLU A 340 7.90 -18.81 3.09
CA GLU A 340 8.85 -19.78 2.52
C GLU A 340 9.97 -19.14 1.67
N VAL A 341 9.71 -18.00 1.03
CA VAL A 341 10.73 -17.28 0.23
C VAL A 341 11.61 -16.37 1.09
N SER A 342 12.86 -16.16 0.68
CA SER A 342 13.81 -15.30 1.42
C SER A 342 13.34 -13.86 1.46
N GLY A 343 13.47 -13.20 2.62
CA GLY A 343 13.33 -11.74 2.75
C GLY A 343 14.67 -11.00 2.83
N GLU A 344 15.77 -11.73 2.94
CA GLU A 344 17.11 -11.14 3.14
C GLU A 344 17.88 -11.02 1.82
N VAL A 345 17.72 -12.00 0.94
CA VAL A 345 18.45 -12.10 -0.32
C VAL A 345 17.45 -12.07 -1.47
N HIS A 346 17.54 -11.02 -2.27
CA HIS A 346 16.77 -10.87 -3.51
C HIS A 346 17.23 -11.88 -4.58
N TYR A 347 16.30 -12.45 -5.35
CA TYR A 347 16.55 -13.52 -6.31
C TYR A 347 17.63 -13.15 -7.34
N SER A 348 17.71 -11.88 -7.74
CA SER A 348 18.73 -11.39 -8.68
C SER A 348 20.17 -11.54 -8.18
N LYS A 349 20.39 -11.69 -6.87
CA LYS A 349 21.72 -11.96 -6.28
C LYS A 349 22.12 -13.45 -6.31
N ASN A 350 21.16 -14.34 -6.51
CA ASN A 350 21.39 -15.79 -6.58
C ASN A 350 21.77 -16.27 -7.99
N ILE A 351 21.70 -15.39 -8.99
CA ILE A 351 22.18 -15.67 -10.34
C ILE A 351 23.71 -15.70 -10.27
N LYS A 352 24.27 -16.91 -10.10
CA LYS A 352 25.62 -17.18 -10.55
C LYS A 352 25.67 -16.71 -12.00
N ARG A 353 26.44 -15.64 -12.28
CA ARG A 353 26.85 -15.29 -13.63
C ARG A 353 27.54 -16.54 -14.19
N LEU A 354 26.80 -17.29 -15.01
CA LEU A 354 27.35 -18.36 -15.83
C LEU A 354 28.16 -17.74 -16.96
#